data_AF-A0A5C6CJW6-F1
#
_entry.id   AF-A0A5C6CJW6-F1
#
_cell.length_a   1.000
_cell.length_b   1.000
_cell.length_c   1.000
_cell.angle_alpha   90.00
_cell.angle_beta   90.00
_cell.angle_gamma   90.00
#
_symmetry.space_group_name_H-M   'P 1'
#
loop_
_entity.id
_entity.type
_entity.pdbx_description
1 polymer ?
#
loop_
_entity_poly.entity_id
_entity_poly.type
_entity_poly.pdbx_seq_one_letter_code
_entity_poly.pdbx_strand_id
1 'polypeptide(L)' 'MSRYRVFISSVQKELENDRIGAQEILWTDPFLKNHCDPVMYEFEPTSPHDAKREYMGVVRKCH' A
#
# COMPACT_ATOMS: atom_id res chain seq x y z
N MET A 1 -9.22 -3.06 -18.21
CA MET A 1 -7.93 -3.39 -17.57
C MET A 1 -8.03 -3.01 -16.10
N SER A 2 -7.58 -3.87 -15.19
CA SER A 2 -7.51 -3.54 -13.76
C SER A 2 -6.35 -2.57 -13.51
N ARG A 3 -6.57 -1.53 -12.71
CA ARG A 3 -5.53 -0.60 -12.27
C ARG A 3 -4.56 -1.29 -11.31
N TYR A 4 -3.30 -0.88 -11.30
CA TYR A 4 -2.31 -1.34 -10.35
C TYR A 4 -2.48 -0.62 -9.01
N ARG A 5 -2.71 -1.37 -7.95
CA ARG A 5 -2.75 -0.80 -6.60
C ARG A 5 -1.33 -0.54 -6.11
N VAL A 6 -1.02 0.72 -5.78
CA VAL A 6 0.31 1.16 -5.34
C VAL A 6 0.23 1.54 -3.88
N PHE A 7 0.77 0.70 -3.00
CA PHE A 7 0.79 0.97 -1.56
C PHE A 7 1.95 1.92 -1.22
N ILE A 8 1.62 3.05 -0.60
CA ILE A 8 2.59 4.04 -0.12
C ILE A 8 2.67 3.89 1.40
N SER A 9 3.87 3.60 1.89
CA SER A 9 4.15 3.39 3.32
C SER A 9 5.55 3.85 3.68
N SER A 10 5.77 4.17 4.94
CA SER A 10 7.07 4.50 5.52
C SER A 10 7.10 4.01 6.97
N VAL A 11 8.28 3.61 7.45
CA VAL A 11 8.49 3.29 8.88
C VAL A 11 8.65 4.59 9.69
N GLN A 12 9.25 5.60 9.06
CA GLN A 12 9.52 6.92 9.62
C GLN A 12 8.29 7.80 9.51
N LYS A 13 7.83 8.34 10.66
CA LYS A 13 6.64 9.20 10.73
C LYS A 13 6.89 10.57 10.10
N GLU A 14 8.12 11.06 10.20
CA GLU A 14 8.58 12.35 9.68
C GLU A 14 8.50 12.46 8.15
N LEU A 15 8.41 11.33 7.43
CA LEU A 15 8.30 11.29 5.97
C LEU A 15 6.85 11.42 5.45
N GLU A 16 5.94 11.99 6.25
CA GLU A 16 4.53 12.17 5.85
C GLU A 16 4.41 12.98 4.56
N ASN A 17 5.13 14.10 4.47
CA ASN A 17 5.14 14.94 3.27
C ASN A 17 5.65 14.21 2.04
N ASP A 18 6.64 13.31 2.19
CA ASP A 18 7.17 12.53 1.07
C ASP A 18 6.16 11.49 0.58
N ARG A 19 5.38 10.89 1.49
CA ARG A 19 4.28 9.99 1.13
C ARG A 19 3.18 10.73 0.38
N ILE A 20 2.82 11.93 0.84
CA ILE A 20 1.85 12.80 0.15
C ILE A 20 2.38 13.16 -1.24
N GLY A 21 3.66 13.54 -1.37
CA GLY A 21 4.29 13.84 -2.65
C GLY A 21 4.28 12.65 -3.62
N ALA A 22 4.56 11.44 -3.13
CA ALA A 22 4.46 10.22 -3.93
C ALA A 22 3.03 9.96 -4.42
N GLN A 23 2.03 10.19 -3.57
CA GLN A 23 0.62 10.09 -3.95
C GLN A 23 0.24 11.13 -5.00
N GLU A 24 0.72 12.37 -4.86
CA GLU A 24 0.47 13.44 -5.80
C GLU A 24 1.05 13.13 -7.19
N ILE A 25 2.26 12.59 -7.28
CA ILE A 25 2.85 12.14 -8.55
C ILE A 25 1.95 11.12 -9.26
N LEU A 26 1.40 10.15 -8.51
CA LEU A 26 0.50 9.14 -9.06
C LEU A 26 -0.84 9.73 -9.56
N TRP A 27 -1.27 10.85 -9.00
CA TRP A 27 -2.49 11.55 -9.41
C TRP A 27 -2.29 12.60 -10.51
N THR A 28 -1.10 13.17 -10.62
CA THR A 28 -0.79 14.28 -11.53
C THR A 28 -0.20 13.80 -12.85
N ASP A 29 0.57 12.72 -12.85
CA ASP A 29 1.08 12.14 -14.09
C ASP A 29 -0.08 11.49 -14.91
N PRO A 30 -0.27 11.87 -16.18
CA PRO A 30 -1.39 11.37 -16.99
C PRO A 30 -1.37 9.85 -17.22
N PHE A 31 -0.18 9.23 -17.31
CA PHE A 31 -0.08 7.80 -17.49
C PHE A 31 -0.41 7.09 -16.18
N LEU A 32 0.24 7.48 -15.08
CA LEU A 32 0.04 6.86 -13.76
C LEU A 32 -1.39 7.05 -13.27
N LYS A 33 -1.99 8.23 -13.44
CA LYS A 33 -3.39 8.49 -13.07
C LYS A 33 -4.36 7.53 -13.73
N ASN A 34 -4.09 7.09 -14.96
CA ASN A 34 -4.95 6.16 -15.70
C ASN A 34 -4.72 4.69 -15.33
N HIS A 35 -3.53 4.35 -14.83
CA HIS A 35 -3.11 2.96 -14.62
C HIS A 35 -2.94 2.57 -13.15
N CYS A 36 -2.82 3.52 -12.21
CA CYS A 36 -2.45 3.27 -10.83
C CYS A 36 -3.50 3.78 -9.83
N ASP A 37 -3.70 3.05 -8.75
CA ASP A 37 -4.55 3.44 -7.62
C ASP A 37 -3.67 3.57 -6.36
N PRO A 38 -3.30 4.80 -5.95
CA PRO A 38 -2.46 5.01 -4.79
C PRO A 38 -3.22 4.74 -3.50
N VAL A 39 -2.66 3.88 -2.65
CA VAL A 39 -3.23 3.48 -1.37
C VAL A 39 -2.28 3.87 -0.25
N MET A 40 -2.74 4.78 0.61
CA MET A 40 -1.99 5.19 1.79
C MET A 40 -2.15 4.12 2.86
N TYR A 41 -1.09 3.33 3.06
CA TYR A 41 -1.13 2.15 3.93
C TYR A 41 -1.55 2.49 5.36
N GLU A 42 -1.22 3.68 5.84
CA GLU A 42 -1.54 4.17 7.20
C GLU A 42 -3.04 4.37 7.45
N PHE A 43 -3.83 4.53 6.39
CA PHE A 43 -5.28 4.69 6.47
C PHE A 43 -6.04 3.42 6.09
N GLU A 44 -5.33 2.39 5.63
CA GLU A 44 -5.96 1.12 5.34
C GLU A 44 -6.37 0.44 6.65
N PRO A 45 -7.57 -0.15 6.69
CA PRO A 45 -8.01 -0.88 7.86
C PRO A 45 -7.04 -2.03 8.13
N THR A 46 -6.71 -2.24 9.40
CA THR A 46 -5.98 -3.45 9.79
C THR A 46 -6.79 -4.66 9.36
N SER A 47 -6.12 -5.68 8.81
CA SER A 47 -6.77 -6.94 8.45
C SER A 47 -7.67 -7.42 9.60
N PRO A 48 -8.94 -7.79 9.34
CA PRO A 48 -9.82 -8.32 10.38
C PRO A 48 -9.34 -9.69 10.88
N HIS A 49 -8.37 -10.30 10.20
CA HIS A 49 -7.73 -11.53 10.65
C HIS A 49 -6.52 -11.23 11.54
N ASP A 50 -6.42 -11.99 12.64
CA ASP A 50 -5.25 -11.98 13.52
C ASP A 50 -3.96 -12.19 12.70
N ALA A 51 -3.09 -11.19 12.67
CA ALA A 51 -1.85 -11.21 11.89
C ALA A 51 -0.99 -12.45 12.20
N LYS A 52 -1.00 -12.91 13.45
CA LYS A 52 -0.31 -14.13 13.89
C LYS A 52 -0.87 -15.40 13.23
N ARG A 53 -2.19 -15.48 13.04
CA ARG A 53 -2.86 -16.64 12.43
C ARG A 53 -2.58 -16.71 10.94
N GLU A 54 -2.57 -15.56 10.27
CA GLU A 54 -2.25 -15.44 8.85
C GLU A 54 -0.79 -15.79 8.55
N TYR A 55 0.15 -15.23 9.32
CA TYR A 55 1.58 -15.54 9.20
C TYR A 55 1.87 -17.04 9.37
N MET A 56 1.33 -17.67 10.41
CA MET A 56 1.51 -19.11 10.62
C MET A 56 0.86 -19.96 9.52
N GLY A 57 -0.22 -19.47 8.91
CA GLY A 57 -0.84 -20.11 7.75
C GLY A 57 0.04 -20.09 6.50
N VAL A 58 0.81 -19.01 6.29
CA VAL A 58 1.79 -18.90 5.20
C VAL A 58 3.02 -19.77 5.46
N VAL A 59 3.58 -19.73 6.67
CA VAL A 59 4.75 -20.56 7.03
C VAL A 59 4.47 -22.05 6.84
N ARG A 60 3.25 -22.50 7.18
CA ARG A 60 2.82 -23.90 6.97
C ARG A 60 2.72 -24.31 5.50
N LYS A 61 2.63 -23.36 4.56
CA LYS A 61 2.59 -23.63 3.12
C LYS A 61 3.98 -23.72 2.50
N CYS A 62 5.02 -23.27 3.21
CA CYS A 62 6.40 -23.45 2.78
C CYS A 62 6.87 -24.84 3.24
N HIS A 63 6.73 -25.82 2.34
CA HIS A 63 7.32 -27.15 2.47
C HIS A 63 8.78 -27.16 1.98
#